data_AF-A0A2N3F2X9-F1
#
_entry.id   AF-A0A2N3F2X9-F1
#
_cell.length_a   1.000
_cell.length_b   1.000
_cell.length_c   1.000
_cell.angle_alpha   90.00
_cell.angle_beta   90.00
_cell.angle_gamma   90.00
#
_symmetry.space_group_name_H-M   'P 1'
#
loop_
_entity.id
_entity.type
_entity.pdbx_description
1 polymer ?
#
loop_
_entity_poly.entity_id
_entity_poly.type
_entity_poly.pdbx_seq_one_letter_code
_entity_poly.pdbx_strand_id
1 'polypeptide(L)'
;MTVTPRHEELLDCLRIERWATDLSGHSYSTMLELERTAVAAATPLSSDEIDEALAAHPSIGGNPEGHAAYEQRFGRVFVIRKEVRSPEEIAMEAERRLENDDIAELAEVANQLRGLALLRLRAAYADQFNSE
;
A
#
# COMPACT_ATOMS: atom_id res chain seq x y z
N MET A 1 14.93 1.72 -24.15
CA MET A 1 15.48 1.01 -22.98
C MET A 1 14.31 0.45 -22.18
N THR A 2 14.46 -0.71 -21.54
CA THR A 2 13.38 -1.31 -20.73
C THR A 2 13.93 -1.67 -19.36
N VAL A 3 13.12 -1.50 -18.32
CA VAL A 3 13.46 -1.84 -16.93
C VAL A 3 12.69 -3.09 -16.53
N THR A 4 13.38 -4.07 -15.95
CA THR A 4 12.76 -5.24 -15.33
C THR A 4 12.92 -5.08 -13.81
N PRO A 5 11.83 -4.84 -13.06
CA PRO A 5 11.92 -4.61 -11.63
C PRO A 5 12.31 -5.89 -10.90
N ARG A 6 13.17 -5.78 -9.88
CA ARG A 6 13.55 -6.95 -9.08
C ARG A 6 12.44 -7.26 -8.07
N HIS A 7 12.16 -8.55 -7.89
CA HIS A 7 11.15 -9.04 -6.96
C HIS A 7 11.35 -8.50 -5.53
N GLU A 8 12.59 -8.49 -5.05
CA GLU A 8 12.94 -7.98 -3.71
C GLU A 8 12.61 -6.48 -3.54
N GLU A 9 12.90 -5.64 -4.54
CA GLU A 9 12.62 -4.20 -4.51
C GLU A 9 11.11 -3.93 -4.57
N LEU A 10 10.35 -4.82 -5.23
CA LEU A 10 8.90 -4.76 -5.26
C LEU A 10 8.30 -5.11 -3.88
N LEU A 11 8.83 -6.12 -3.18
CA LEU A 11 8.37 -6.46 -1.82
C LEU A 11 8.64 -5.35 -0.79
N ASP A 12 9.64 -4.50 -1.02
CA ASP A 12 9.85 -3.28 -0.22
C ASP A 12 8.79 -2.19 -0.51
N CYS A 13 8.21 -2.19 -1.72
CA CYS A 13 7.12 -1.30 -2.09
C CYS A 13 5.78 -1.76 -1.48
N LEU A 14 5.44 -3.03 -1.67
CA LEU A 14 4.23 -3.67 -1.17
C LEU A 14 4.51 -5.15 -0.92
N ARG A 15 4.47 -5.58 0.35
CA ARG A 15 4.77 -6.96 0.73
C ARG A 15 3.60 -7.89 0.42
N ILE A 16 3.45 -8.19 -0.86
CA ILE A 16 2.50 -9.17 -1.39
C ILE A 16 3.25 -9.99 -2.45
N GLU A 17 3.51 -11.26 -2.17
CA GLU A 17 4.29 -12.14 -3.04
C GLU A 17 3.72 -12.25 -4.45
N ARG A 18 2.38 -12.38 -4.57
CA ARG A 18 1.72 -12.42 -5.89
C ARG A 18 1.98 -11.14 -6.68
N TRP A 19 1.81 -9.98 -6.04
CA TRP A 19 1.99 -8.68 -6.69
C TRP A 19 3.43 -8.49 -7.17
N ALA A 20 4.43 -8.84 -6.34
CA ALA A 20 5.83 -8.74 -6.72
C ALA A 20 6.21 -9.73 -7.84
N THR A 21 5.65 -10.94 -7.81
CA THR A 21 5.85 -11.95 -8.87
C THR A 21 5.27 -11.46 -10.20
N ASP A 22 4.04 -10.94 -10.18
CA ASP A 22 3.35 -10.45 -11.37
C ASP A 22 4.16 -9.32 -12.05
N LEU A 23 4.72 -8.39 -11.28
CA LEU A 23 5.48 -7.26 -11.82
C LEU A 23 6.89 -7.65 -12.29
N SER A 24 7.60 -8.51 -11.54
CA SER A 24 8.96 -8.92 -11.90
C SER A 24 9.03 -9.84 -13.12
N GLY A 25 7.90 -10.43 -13.53
CA GLY A 25 7.78 -11.23 -14.75
C GLY A 25 7.79 -10.42 -16.06
N HIS A 26 7.84 -9.08 -15.99
CA HIS A 26 7.68 -8.21 -17.15
C HIS A 26 8.78 -7.14 -17.21
N SER A 27 9.11 -6.74 -18.44
CA SER A 27 9.96 -5.57 -18.70
C SER A 27 9.09 -4.40 -19.14
N TYR A 28 9.31 -3.23 -18.57
CA TYR A 28 8.52 -2.03 -18.81
C TYR A 28 9.33 -0.99 -19.57
N SER A 29 8.69 -0.32 -20.53
CA SER A 29 9.34 0.72 -21.33
C SER A 29 9.23 2.10 -20.72
N THR A 30 8.26 2.30 -19.82
CA THR A 30 8.02 3.58 -19.14
C THR A 30 7.59 3.39 -17.69
N MET A 31 7.83 4.39 -16.86
CA MET A 31 7.33 4.43 -15.49
C MET A 31 5.80 4.31 -15.43
N LEU A 32 5.09 4.97 -16.36
CA LEU A 32 3.63 4.91 -16.42
C LEU A 32 3.10 3.49 -16.65
N GLU A 33 3.79 2.69 -17.48
CA GLU A 33 3.41 1.30 -17.74
C GLU A 33 3.57 0.42 -16.49
N LEU A 34 4.68 0.59 -15.78
CA LEU A 34 4.93 -0.06 -14.49
C LEU A 34 3.87 0.33 -13.45
N GLU A 35 3.56 1.62 -13.32
CA GLU A 35 2.53 2.11 -12.39
C GLU A 35 1.12 1.58 -12.71
N ARG A 36 0.75 1.54 -13.99
CA ARG A 36 -0.55 1.00 -14.41
C ARG A 36 -0.66 -0.48 -14.07
N THR A 37 0.41 -1.23 -14.30
CA THR A 37 0.46 -2.67 -13.97
C THR A 37 0.42 -2.88 -12.45
N ALA A 38 1.17 -2.08 -11.69
CA ALA A 38 1.12 -2.06 -10.23
C ALA A 38 -0.30 -1.82 -9.69
N VAL A 39 -1.01 -0.82 -10.24
CA VAL A 39 -2.39 -0.51 -9.84
C VAL A 39 -3.34 -1.64 -10.17
N ALA A 40 -3.25 -2.20 -11.38
CA ALA A 40 -4.11 -3.29 -11.82
C ALA A 40 -3.89 -4.55 -10.96
N ALA A 41 -2.64 -4.90 -10.68
CA ALA A 41 -2.30 -6.04 -9.83
C ALA A 41 -2.76 -5.87 -8.38
N ALA A 42 -2.95 -4.62 -7.91
CA ALA A 42 -3.44 -4.29 -6.57
C ALA A 42 -4.94 -3.91 -6.54
N THR A 43 -5.73 -4.30 -7.56
CA THR A 43 -7.16 -3.97 -7.64
C THR A 43 -8.01 -5.15 -8.15
N PRO A 44 -8.85 -5.78 -7.28
CA PRO A 44 -8.86 -5.63 -5.82
C PRO A 44 -7.69 -6.38 -5.17
N LEU A 45 -7.32 -5.97 -3.96
CA LEU A 45 -6.57 -6.85 -3.05
C LEU A 45 -7.57 -7.71 -2.28
N SER A 46 -7.24 -8.98 -2.11
CA SER A 46 -7.98 -9.88 -1.22
C SER A 46 -7.67 -9.57 0.25
N SER A 47 -8.51 -10.09 1.15
CA SER A 47 -8.29 -9.97 2.60
C SER A 47 -6.93 -10.54 3.02
N ASP A 48 -6.55 -11.71 2.49
CA ASP A 48 -5.30 -12.38 2.85
C ASP A 48 -4.07 -11.56 2.40
N GLU A 49 -4.15 -10.92 1.23
CA GLU A 49 -3.09 -10.04 0.73
C GLU A 49 -2.99 -8.73 1.53
N ILE A 50 -4.12 -8.21 2.01
CA ILE A 50 -4.12 -7.09 2.95
C ILE A 50 -3.42 -7.50 4.25
N ASP A 51 -3.74 -8.68 4.79
CA ASP A 51 -3.12 -9.19 6.00
C ASP A 51 -1.61 -9.42 5.83
N GLU A 52 -1.20 -9.97 4.70
CA GLU A 52 0.21 -10.14 4.32
C GLU A 52 0.96 -8.80 4.27
N ALA A 53 0.38 -7.81 3.57
CA ALA A 53 0.97 -6.49 3.47
C ALA A 53 1.11 -5.86 4.87
N LEU A 54 0.05 -5.89 5.66
CA LEU A 54 0.00 -5.27 6.99
C LEU A 54 0.95 -5.93 8.00
N ALA A 55 1.20 -7.23 7.91
CA ALA A 55 2.17 -7.92 8.76
C ALA A 55 3.59 -7.33 8.63
N ALA A 56 3.90 -6.69 7.50
CA ALA A 56 5.17 -6.01 7.24
C ALA A 56 5.16 -4.52 7.60
N HIS A 57 3.98 -3.93 7.84
CA HIS A 57 3.85 -2.50 8.06
C HIS A 57 4.17 -2.15 9.52
N PRO A 58 5.16 -1.27 9.77
CA PRO A 58 5.38 -0.77 11.11
C PRO A 58 4.16 0.01 11.60
N SER A 59 3.76 -0.22 12.85
CA SER A 59 2.63 0.49 13.47
C SER A 59 2.85 2.00 13.40
N ILE A 60 1.81 2.73 12.98
CA ILE A 60 1.84 4.20 12.95
C ILE A 60 1.82 4.70 14.40
N GLY A 61 2.88 5.38 14.83
CA GLY A 61 2.86 6.12 16.10
C GLY A 61 1.79 7.21 16.07
N GLY A 62 1.08 7.45 17.17
CA GLY A 62 -0.06 8.36 17.19
C GLY A 62 -1.05 8.03 18.31
N ASN A 63 -2.33 8.38 18.11
CA ASN A 63 -3.44 8.16 19.05
C ASN A 63 -3.60 6.66 19.37
N PRO A 64 -3.14 6.20 20.55
CA PRO A 64 -3.16 4.77 20.88
C PRO A 64 -4.59 4.24 21.05
N GLU A 65 -5.52 5.08 21.51
CA GLU A 65 -6.90 4.67 21.81
C GLU A 65 -7.68 4.42 20.52
N GLY A 66 -7.56 5.32 19.54
CA GLY A 66 -8.19 5.15 18.22
C GLY A 66 -7.64 3.92 17.48
N HIS A 67 -6.33 3.68 17.54
CA HIS A 67 -5.72 2.49 16.94
C HIS A 67 -6.16 1.21 17.65
N ALA A 68 -6.24 1.21 18.98
CA ALA A 68 -6.70 0.05 19.73
C ALA A 68 -8.17 -0.30 19.44
N ALA A 69 -9.05 0.71 19.35
CA ALA A 69 -10.44 0.51 18.96
C ALA A 69 -10.57 -0.04 17.54
N TYR A 70 -9.74 0.45 16.62
CA TYR A 70 -9.70 -0.03 15.23
C TYR A 70 -9.24 -1.48 15.14
N GLU A 71 -8.13 -1.81 15.82
CA GLU A 71 -7.60 -3.18 15.88
C GLU A 71 -8.61 -4.13 16.53
N GLN A 72 -9.31 -3.70 17.59
CA GLN A 72 -10.35 -4.50 18.23
C GLN A 72 -11.53 -4.78 17.28
N ARG A 73 -11.93 -3.81 16.46
CA ARG A 73 -13.08 -3.95 15.55
C ARG A 73 -12.73 -4.78 14.32
N PHE A 74 -11.63 -4.47 13.65
CA PHE A 74 -11.30 -5.03 12.33
C PHE A 74 -10.20 -6.11 12.36
N GLY A 75 -9.57 -6.34 13.51
CA GLY A 75 -8.52 -7.35 13.69
C GLY A 75 -7.20 -7.02 12.98
N ARG A 76 -7.00 -5.77 12.57
CA ARG A 76 -5.89 -5.32 11.73
C ARG A 76 -5.34 -3.98 12.19
N VAL A 77 -4.05 -3.75 11.96
CA VAL A 77 -3.42 -2.46 12.26
C VAL A 77 -4.00 -1.35 11.38
N PHE A 78 -4.16 -0.17 11.96
CA PHE A 78 -4.62 1.00 11.21
C PHE A 78 -3.54 1.47 10.24
N VAL A 79 -3.87 1.51 8.94
CA VAL A 79 -2.97 2.00 7.88
C VAL A 79 -3.52 3.25 7.22
N ILE A 80 -2.66 4.24 7.01
CA ILE A 80 -2.98 5.51 6.37
C ILE A 80 -1.71 6.14 5.80
N ARG A 81 -1.83 6.84 4.67
CA ARG A 81 -0.75 7.68 4.13
C ARG A 81 -0.57 8.92 5.01
N LYS A 82 0.40 8.85 5.93
CA LYS A 82 0.64 9.88 6.94
C LYS A 82 1.34 11.13 6.40
N GLU A 83 2.07 11.02 5.28
CA GLU A 83 2.96 12.06 4.78
C GLU A 83 2.22 13.34 4.36
N VAL A 84 0.90 13.23 4.16
CA VAL A 84 0.02 14.34 3.74
C VAL A 84 -1.02 14.70 4.81
N ARG A 85 -0.89 14.19 6.04
CA ARG A 85 -1.87 14.37 7.11
C ARG A 85 -1.22 14.75 8.44
N SER A 86 -1.83 15.68 9.14
CA SER A 86 -1.53 16.01 10.53
C SER A 86 -2.00 14.89 11.48
N PRO A 87 -1.48 14.83 12.72
CA PRO A 87 -1.95 13.88 13.73
C PRO A 87 -3.46 13.97 14.02
N GLU A 88 -4.03 15.17 13.98
CA GLU A 88 -5.47 15.41 14.18
C GLU A 88 -6.28 14.81 13.03
N GLU A 89 -5.86 15.03 11.78
CA GLU A 89 -6.50 14.42 10.59
C GLU A 89 -6.39 12.89 10.58
N ILE A 90 -5.30 12.33 11.13
CA ILE A 90 -5.14 10.89 11.30
C ILE A 90 -6.14 10.35 12.32
N ALA A 91 -6.31 11.03 13.46
CA ALA A 91 -7.28 10.64 14.48
C ALA A 91 -8.72 10.71 13.95
N MET A 92 -9.08 11.79 13.26
CA MET A 92 -10.39 11.95 12.63
C MET A 92 -10.66 10.85 11.59
N GLU A 93 -9.66 10.44 10.81
CA GLU A 93 -9.84 9.34 9.86
C GLU A 93 -10.01 7.99 10.56
N ALA A 94 -9.29 7.74 11.67
CA ALA A 94 -9.46 6.53 12.46
C ALA A 94 -10.88 6.45 13.02
N GLU A 95 -11.39 7.53 13.61
CA GLU A 95 -12.76 7.62 14.12
C GLU A 95 -13.80 7.44 13.01
N ARG A 96 -13.63 8.10 11.87
CA ARG A 96 -14.55 7.97 10.73
C ARG A 96 -14.57 6.54 10.18
N ARG A 97 -13.42 5.87 10.09
CA ARG A 97 -13.31 4.51 9.55
C ARG A 97 -13.85 3.45 10.50
N LEU A 98 -13.91 3.73 11.80
CA LEU A 98 -14.65 2.89 12.74
C LEU A 98 -16.14 2.80 12.41
N GLU A 99 -16.71 3.71 11.62
CA GLU A 99 -18.11 3.62 11.20
C GLU A 99 -18.34 2.75 9.95
N ASN A 100 -17.26 2.38 9.23
CA ASN A 100 -17.36 1.57 8.02
C ASN A 100 -17.83 0.14 8.33
N ASP A 101 -18.53 -0.47 7.37
CA ASP A 101 -18.69 -1.92 7.33
C ASP A 101 -17.39 -2.60 6.86
N ASP A 102 -17.29 -3.92 7.06
CA ASP A 102 -16.06 -4.67 6.79
C ASP A 102 -15.63 -4.60 5.30
N ILE A 103 -16.59 -4.57 4.38
CA ILE A 103 -16.30 -4.53 2.94
C ILE A 103 -15.74 -3.15 2.55
N ALA A 104 -16.40 -2.09 3.03
CA ALA A 104 -15.97 -0.72 2.81
C ALA A 104 -14.60 -0.47 3.45
N GLU A 105 -14.35 -1.03 4.64
CA GLU A 105 -13.07 -0.89 5.32
C GLU A 105 -11.95 -1.62 4.60
N LEU A 106 -12.17 -2.85 4.14
CA LEU A 106 -11.19 -3.58 3.33
C LEU A 106 -10.85 -2.83 2.04
N ALA A 107 -11.85 -2.24 1.37
CA ALA A 107 -11.62 -1.43 0.18
C ALA A 107 -10.78 -0.18 0.50
N GLU A 108 -11.03 0.48 1.63
CA GLU A 108 -10.26 1.64 2.08
C GLU A 108 -8.81 1.26 2.41
N VAL A 109 -8.60 0.17 3.15
CA VAL A 109 -7.26 -0.37 3.46
C VAL A 109 -6.49 -0.67 2.17
N ALA A 110 -7.12 -1.37 1.22
CA ALA A 110 -6.51 -1.68 -0.08
C ALA A 110 -6.12 -0.39 -0.84
N ASN A 111 -6.95 0.64 -0.78
CA ASN A 111 -6.65 1.94 -1.39
C ASN A 111 -5.44 2.62 -0.74
N GLN A 112 -5.34 2.58 0.59
CA GLN A 112 -4.19 3.15 1.31
C GLN A 112 -2.89 2.40 0.96
N LEU A 113 -2.93 1.06 0.97
CA LEU A 113 -1.78 0.21 0.62
C LEU A 113 -1.31 0.44 -0.81
N ARG A 114 -2.23 0.48 -1.79
CA ARG A 114 -1.91 0.77 -3.19
C ARG A 114 -1.29 2.16 -3.36
N GLY A 115 -1.79 3.15 -2.64
CA GLY A 115 -1.22 4.49 -2.64
C GLY A 115 0.22 4.54 -2.11
N LEU A 116 0.49 3.84 -1.00
CA LEU A 116 1.85 3.71 -0.44
C LEU A 116 2.79 2.96 -1.39
N ALA A 117 2.30 1.87 -2.00
CA ALA A 117 3.05 1.10 -2.98
C ALA A 117 3.52 1.96 -4.15
N LEU A 118 2.65 2.80 -4.72
CA LEU A 118 2.99 3.69 -5.83
C LEU A 118 4.03 4.76 -5.44
N LEU A 119 3.93 5.31 -4.23
CA LEU A 119 4.93 6.27 -3.74
C LEU A 119 6.31 5.63 -3.64
N ARG A 120 6.39 4.42 -3.08
CA ARG A 120 7.64 3.66 -2.95
C ARG A 120 8.19 3.22 -4.31
N LEU A 121 7.31 2.77 -5.21
CA LEU A 121 7.67 2.36 -6.57
C LEU A 121 8.29 3.51 -7.36
N ARG A 122 7.70 4.71 -7.28
CA ARG A 122 8.28 5.93 -7.88
C ARG A 122 9.66 6.24 -7.31
N ALA A 123 9.81 6.18 -5.98
CA ALA A 123 11.09 6.43 -5.34
C ALA A 123 12.16 5.41 -5.76
N ALA A 124 11.80 4.15 -5.98
CA ALA A 124 12.74 3.08 -6.33
C ALA A 124 13.18 3.09 -7.81
N TYR A 125 12.29 3.47 -8.74
CA TYR A 125 12.52 3.26 -10.18
C TYR A 125 12.60 4.53 -11.03
N ALA A 126 12.27 5.72 -10.50
CA ALA A 126 12.22 6.95 -11.31
C ALA A 126 13.52 7.21 -12.08
N ASP A 127 14.68 7.07 -11.44
CA ASP A 127 15.97 7.33 -12.06
C ASP A 127 16.28 6.38 -13.23
N GLN A 128 15.82 5.13 -13.15
CA GLN A 128 16.05 4.13 -14.20
C GLN A 128 15.26 4.43 -15.48
N PHE A 129 14.10 5.07 -15.36
CA PHE A 129 13.28 5.48 -16.51
C PHE A 129 13.63 6.88 -17.04
N ASN A 130 14.33 7.71 -16.25
CA ASN A 130 14.78 9.04 -16.65
C ASN A 130 16.20 9.07 -17.21
N SER A 131 16.92 7.94 -17.16
CA SER A 131 18.25 7.81 -17.74
C SER A 131 18.13 7.58 -19.25
N GLU A 132 18.52 8.57 -20.06
CA GLU A 132 18.69 8.45 -21.52
C GLU A 132 19.99 7.72 -21.90
#